data_AF-A0A538CB75-F1
#
_entry.id   AF-A0A538CB75-F1
#
_cell.length_a   1.000
_cell.length_b   1.000
_cell.length_c   1.000
_cell.angle_alpha   90.00
_cell.angle_beta   90.00
_cell.angle_gamma   90.00
#
_symmetry.space_group_name_H-M   'P 1'
#
loop_
_entity.id
_entity.type
_entity.pdbx_description
1 polymer ?
#
loop_
_entity_poly.entity_id
_entity_poly.type
_entity_poly.pdbx_seq_one_letter_code
_entity_poly.pdbx_strand_id
1 'polypeptide(L)' 'MKQFRCGDVVAGCQWETRSEDDQKLFEEIHAHAREAHGMDEVPPEVVDA' A
#
# COMPACT_ATOMS: atom_id res chain seq x y z
N MET A 1 -17.27 0.54 5.56
CA MET A 1 -16.54 -0.09 4.44
C MET A 1 -15.66 0.93 3.74
N LYS A 2 -14.35 0.79 3.84
CA LYS A 2 -13.36 1.59 3.10
C LYS A 2 -12.85 0.79 1.90
N GLN A 3 -12.33 1.49 0.91
CA GLN A 3 -11.76 0.89 -0.30
C GLN A 3 -10.47 1.62 -0.68
N PHE A 4 -9.56 0.89 -1.30
CA PHE A 4 -8.32 1.41 -1.85
C PHE A 4 -8.09 0.82 -3.24
N ARG A 5 -7.60 1.64 -4.18
CA ARG A 5 -7.25 1.23 -5.54
C ARG A 5 -5.82 1.65 -5.81
N CYS A 6 -4.94 0.69 -6.06
CA CYS A 6 -3.53 0.98 -6.30
C CYS A 6 -3.34 1.83 -7.56
N GLY A 7 -4.19 1.66 -8.58
CA GLY A 7 -4.17 2.43 -9.82
C GLY A 7 -4.30 3.94 -9.67
N ASP A 8 -4.83 4.42 -8.54
CA ASP A 8 -4.92 5.86 -8.23
C ASP A 8 -3.54 6.44 -7.84
N VAL A 9 -2.57 5.59 -7.48
CA VAL A 9 -1.21 5.96 -7.05
C VAL A 9 -0.16 5.45 -8.04
N VAL A 10 -0.27 4.19 -8.46
CA VAL A 10 0.65 3.52 -9.39
C VAL A 10 -0.06 3.31 -10.72
N ALA A 11 0.28 4.14 -11.71
CA ALA A 11 -0.32 4.07 -13.03
C ALA A 11 -0.16 2.67 -13.65
N GLY A 12 -1.28 2.08 -14.08
CA GLY A 12 -1.32 0.75 -14.70
C GLY A 12 -1.51 -0.42 -13.73
N CYS A 13 -1.46 -0.20 -12.41
CA CYS A 13 -1.83 -1.22 -11.44
C CYS A 13 -3.36 -1.32 -11.28
N GLN A 14 -3.90 -2.53 -11.34
CA GLN A 14 -5.36 -2.79 -11.26
C GLN A 14 -5.79 -3.39 -9.92
N TRP A 15 -4.86 -3.53 -8.98
CA TRP A 15 -5.17 -4.09 -7.66
C TRP A 15 -6.07 -3.15 -6.85
N GLU A 16 -7.09 -3.72 -6.22
CA GLU A 16 -7.99 -3.01 -5.31
C GLU A 16 -8.36 -3.89 -4.13
N THR A 17 -8.61 -3.28 -2.97
CA THR A 17 -9.09 -3.96 -1.77
C THR A 17 -10.14 -3.13 -1.03
N ARG A 18 -10.96 -3.80 -0.21
CA ARG A 18 -12.01 -3.22 0.64
C ARG A 18 -12.07 -3.90 1.99
N SER A 19 -12.18 -3.12 3.06
CA SER A 19 -12.27 -3.63 4.42
C SER A 19 -13.07 -2.67 5.30
N GLU A 20 -13.65 -3.20 6.37
CA GLU A 20 -14.27 -2.40 7.44
C GLU A 20 -13.28 -2.08 8.57
N ASP A 21 -12.19 -2.85 8.65
CA ASP A 21 -11.07 -2.65 9.57
C ASP A 21 -9.94 -1.93 8.84
N ASP A 22 -9.56 -0.77 9.36
CA ASP A 22 -8.49 0.06 8.83
C ASP A 22 -7.14 -0.65 8.89
N GLN A 23 -6.84 -1.35 9.97
CA GLN A 23 -5.55 -2.04 10.13
C GLN A 23 -5.41 -3.15 9.10
N LYS A 24 -6.46 -3.96 8.94
CA LYS A 24 -6.49 -4.99 7.89
C LYS A 24 -6.35 -4.39 6.49
N LEU A 25 -7.01 -3.25 6.24
CA LEU A 25 -6.89 -2.55 4.96
C LEU A 25 -5.44 -2.15 4.69
N PHE A 26 -4.77 -1.56 5.68
CA PHE A 26 -3.38 -1.14 5.55
C PHE A 26 -2.41 -2.32 5.42
N GLU A 27 -2.63 -3.43 6.14
CA GLU A 27 -1.83 -4.65 5.99
C GLU A 27 -1.85 -5.19 4.55
N GLU A 28 -3.03 -5.25 3.94
CA GLU A 28 -3.20 -5.67 2.55
C GLU A 28 -2.54 -4.70 1.56
N ILE A 29 -2.66 -3.39 1.79
CA ILE A 29 -2.00 -2.35 0.98
C ILE A 29 -0.48 -2.49 1.06
N HIS A 30 0.08 -2.63 2.27
CA HIS A 30 1.51 -2.80 2.48
C HIS A 30 2.04 -4.07 1.82
N ALA A 31 1.36 -5.20 2.00
CA ALA A 31 1.73 -6.46 1.36
C ALA A 31 1.77 -6.31 -0.17
N HIS A 32 0.71 -5.74 -0.76
CA HIS A 32 0.67 -5.53 -2.20
C HIS A 32 1.77 -4.58 -2.70
N ALA A 33 1.95 -3.43 -2.06
CA ALA A 33 2.97 -2.45 -2.45
C ALA A 33 4.38 -3.05 -2.38
N ARG A 34 4.64 -3.88 -1.37
CA ARG A 34 5.88 -4.64 -1.22
C ARG A 34 6.07 -5.65 -2.35
N GLU A 35 5.11 -6.55 -2.54
CA GLU A 35 5.24 -7.69 -3.44
C GLU A 35 5.18 -7.29 -4.93
N ALA A 36 4.29 -6.37 -5.28
CA ALA A 36 4.05 -5.98 -6.68
C ALA A 36 4.96 -4.84 -7.14
N HIS A 37 5.42 -3.98 -6.22
CA HIS A 37 6.12 -2.74 -6.56
C HIS A 37 7.48 -2.58 -5.87
N GLY A 38 7.91 -3.55 -5.04
CA GLY A 38 9.18 -3.49 -4.34
C GLY A 38 9.28 -2.29 -3.38
N MET A 39 8.14 -1.74 -2.95
CA MET A 39 8.09 -0.65 -1.97
C MET A 39 8.28 -1.23 -0.57
N ASP A 40 9.48 -1.75 -0.29
CA ASP A 40 9.81 -2.40 1.00
C ASP A 40 10.07 -1.37 2.10
N GLU A 41 10.71 -0.23 1.81
CA GLU A 41 11.27 0.62 2.88
C GLU A 41 11.24 2.12 2.61
N VAL A 42 10.96 2.86 3.68
CA VAL A 42 11.31 4.28 3.82
C VAL A 42 12.84 4.37 3.84
N PRO A 43 13.47 5.18 2.97
CA PRO A 43 14.92 5.35 2.97
C PRO A 43 15.45 5.70 4.37
N PRO A 44 16.54 5.08 4.83
CA PRO A 44 17.07 5.27 6.19
C PRO A 44 17.40 6.74 6.50
N GLU A 45 17.67 7.55 5.47
CA GLU A 45 17.86 9.00 5.56
C GLU A 45 16.66 9.79 6.10
N VAL A 46 15.47 9.19 6.19
CA VAL A 46 14.25 9.83 6.73
C VAL A 46 14.02 9.49 8.22
N VAL A 47 14.72 8.49 8.76
CA VAL A 47 14.47 7.97 10.13
C VAL A 47 15.22 8.77 11.21
N ASP A 48 16.18 9.62 10.83
CA ASP A 48 17.08 10.35 11.73
C ASP A 48 16.88 11.90 11.74
N ALA A 49 15.73 12.41 11.27
CA ALA A 49 15.46 13.87 11.23
C ALA A 49 14.54 14.37 12.36
#